data_AF-A0A7X7PQI3-F1
#
_entry.id   AF-A0A7X7PQI3-F1
#
_cell.length_a   1.000
_cell.length_b   1.000
_cell.length_c   1.000
_cell.angle_alpha   90.00
_cell.angle_beta   90.00
_cell.angle_gamma   90.00
#
_symmetry.space_group_name_H-M   'P 1'
#
loop_
_entity.id
_entity.type
_entity.pdbx_description
1 polymer ?
#
loop_
_entity_poly.entity_id
_entity_poly.type
_entity_poly.pdbx_seq_one_letter_code
_entity_poly.pdbx_strand_id
1 'polypeptide(L)'
;MVGALSREIAQLQQEDTELHIRSIDGRSNSQSLEEAAARTQETLEILAQASGTVPVHGSGIQLDIEDGEGRLSVYELTLALNELRAAGAQAISINNRRLVLDSWFGGSTGALTCDGTPLLPPYAFAAIGEPQSLLSALNVPGGLVSTLAQVPGVHAHAGVNVEIEIPPRRDGPRVFEYAKPAE
;
A
#
# COMPACT_ATOMS: atom_id res chain seq x y z
N MET A 1 -30.31 -41.11 55.79
CA MET A 1 -30.22 -41.17 54.31
C MET A 1 -30.45 -39.81 53.67
N VAL A 2 -31.49 -39.05 54.06
CA VAL A 2 -31.80 -37.70 53.51
C VAL A 2 -30.66 -36.68 53.62
N GLY A 3 -29.99 -36.58 54.78
CA GLY A 3 -28.90 -35.60 54.95
C GLY A 3 -27.60 -35.87 54.18
N ALA A 4 -27.39 -37.10 53.70
CA ALA A 4 -26.25 -37.40 52.81
C ALA A 4 -26.55 -36.92 51.39
N LEU A 5 -27.78 -37.17 50.92
CA LEU A 5 -28.25 -36.73 49.61
C LEU A 5 -28.27 -35.20 49.47
N SER A 6 -28.66 -34.48 50.52
CA SER A 6 -28.64 -33.01 50.52
C SER A 6 -27.22 -32.42 50.44
N ARG A 7 -26.22 -33.12 50.99
CA ARG A 7 -24.81 -32.69 50.87
C ARG A 7 -24.25 -32.93 49.48
N GLU A 8 -24.59 -34.08 48.87
CA GLU A 8 -24.22 -34.40 47.50
C GLU A 8 -24.77 -33.36 46.51
N ILE A 9 -26.05 -32.98 46.65
CA ILE A 9 -26.69 -31.95 45.81
C ILE A 9 -25.99 -30.60 45.96
N ALA A 10 -25.65 -30.20 47.20
CA ALA A 10 -24.94 -28.94 47.43
C ALA A 10 -23.54 -28.93 46.82
N GLN A 11 -22.82 -30.05 46.89
CA GLN A 11 -21.49 -30.19 46.30
C GLN A 11 -21.55 -30.12 44.77
N LEU A 12 -22.48 -30.84 44.14
CA LEU A 12 -22.66 -30.83 42.69
C LEU A 12 -23.08 -29.44 42.18
N GLN A 13 -23.93 -28.71 42.92
CA GLN A 13 -24.31 -27.34 42.57
C GLN A 13 -23.12 -26.36 42.66
N GLN A 14 -22.24 -26.54 43.64
CA GLN A 14 -21.02 -25.74 43.76
C GLN A 14 -20.07 -26.02 42.58
N GLU A 15 -19.88 -27.29 42.24
CA GLU A 15 -19.02 -27.70 41.14
C GLU A 15 -19.53 -27.19 39.78
N ASP A 16 -20.84 -27.24 39.53
CA ASP A 16 -21.47 -26.68 38.33
C ASP A 16 -21.30 -25.16 38.25
N THR A 17 -21.45 -24.45 39.38
CA THR A 17 -21.23 -23.00 39.44
C THR A 17 -19.78 -22.63 39.14
N GLU A 18 -18.81 -23.36 39.70
CA GLU A 18 -17.38 -23.16 39.44
C GLU A 18 -17.02 -23.45 37.98
N LEU A 19 -17.57 -24.53 37.40
CA LEU A 19 -17.39 -24.85 35.99
C LEU A 19 -18.01 -23.79 35.08
N HIS A 20 -19.19 -23.28 35.44
CA HIS A 20 -19.87 -22.24 34.69
C HIS A 20 -19.05 -20.94 34.66
N ILE A 21 -18.56 -20.49 35.83
CA ILE A 21 -17.70 -19.30 35.94
C ILE A 21 -16.41 -19.50 35.13
N ARG A 22 -15.73 -20.64 35.29
CA ARG A 22 -14.51 -20.95 34.52
C ARG A 22 -14.76 -20.95 33.00
N SER A 23 -15.94 -21.40 32.56
CA SER A 23 -16.30 -21.39 31.14
C SER A 23 -16.55 -19.97 30.60
N ILE A 24 -17.14 -19.08 31.42
CA ILE A 24 -17.36 -17.67 31.08
C ILE A 24 -16.02 -16.94 30.99
N ASP A 25 -15.14 -17.14 31.96
CA ASP A 25 -13.80 -16.54 31.97
C ASP A 25 -12.97 -17.03 30.76
N GLY A 26 -13.00 -18.34 30.49
CA GLY A 26 -12.32 -18.93 29.33
C GLY A 26 -12.83 -18.38 28.00
N ARG A 27 -14.15 -18.20 27.86
CA ARG A 27 -14.77 -17.59 26.67
C ARG A 27 -14.45 -16.11 26.52
N SER A 28 -14.47 -15.37 27.62
CA SER A 28 -14.13 -13.94 27.61
C SER A 28 -12.67 -13.73 27.22
N ASN A 29 -11.77 -14.60 27.72
CA ASN A 29 -10.36 -14.58 27.37
C ASN A 29 -10.11 -15.04 25.91
N SER A 30 -10.86 -16.00 25.39
CA SER A 30 -10.73 -16.38 23.97
C SER A 30 -11.22 -15.26 23.05
N GLN A 31 -12.34 -14.60 23.39
CA GLN A 31 -12.86 -13.46 22.62
C GLN A 31 -11.88 -12.29 22.59
N SER A 32 -11.27 -11.94 23.74
CA SER A 32 -10.28 -10.85 23.79
C SER A 32 -9.02 -11.15 22.97
N LEU A 33 -8.58 -12.41 22.95
CA LEU A 33 -7.45 -12.85 22.12
C LEU A 33 -7.79 -12.82 20.62
N GLU A 34 -8.99 -13.24 20.24
CA GLU A 34 -9.47 -13.19 18.85
C GLU A 34 -9.56 -11.74 18.35
N GLU A 35 -10.10 -10.83 19.16
CA GLU A 35 -10.16 -9.40 18.84
C GLU A 35 -8.75 -8.79 18.69
N ALA A 36 -7.82 -9.13 19.58
CA ALA A 36 -6.44 -8.66 19.52
C ALA A 36 -5.70 -9.17 18.26
N ALA A 37 -5.92 -10.44 17.91
CA ALA A 37 -5.38 -11.04 16.70
C ALA A 37 -5.94 -10.38 15.44
N ALA A 38 -7.25 -10.12 15.40
CA ALA A 38 -7.90 -9.44 14.28
C ALA A 38 -7.33 -8.03 14.03
N ARG A 39 -7.14 -7.24 15.09
CA ARG A 39 -6.53 -5.89 14.98
C ARG A 39 -5.09 -5.93 14.50
N THR A 40 -4.33 -6.93 14.95
CA THR A 40 -2.94 -7.12 14.53
C THR A 40 -2.90 -7.49 13.06
N GLN A 41 -3.77 -8.38 12.61
CA GLN A 41 -3.89 -8.78 11.21
C GLN A 41 -4.25 -7.59 10.31
N GLU A 42 -5.24 -6.78 10.70
CA GLU A 42 -5.61 -5.55 9.99
C GLU A 42 -4.43 -4.58 9.89
N THR A 43 -3.69 -4.40 10.99
CA THR A 43 -2.50 -3.53 11.02
C THR A 43 -1.41 -4.06 10.07
N LEU A 44 -1.17 -5.37 10.05
CA LEU A 44 -0.21 -6.00 9.16
C LEU A 44 -0.59 -5.81 7.69
N GLU A 45 -1.88 -5.91 7.36
CA GLU A 45 -2.38 -5.69 6.01
C GLU A 45 -2.16 -4.24 5.56
N ILE A 46 -2.49 -3.26 6.41
CA ILE A 46 -2.26 -1.84 6.11
C ILE A 46 -0.76 -1.58 5.89
N LEU A 47 0.11 -2.12 6.76
CA LEU A 47 1.55 -1.98 6.62
C LEU A 47 2.08 -2.68 5.37
N ALA A 48 1.52 -3.83 5.01
CA ALA A 48 1.89 -4.55 3.79
C ALA A 48 1.53 -3.74 2.54
N GLN A 49 0.34 -3.15 2.50
CA GLN A 49 -0.12 -2.28 1.41
C GLN A 49 0.73 -1.01 1.30
N ALA A 50 1.01 -0.35 2.44
CA ALA A 50 1.80 0.88 2.51
C ALA A 50 3.28 0.66 2.15
N SER A 51 3.86 -0.46 2.58
CA SER A 51 5.22 -0.86 2.20
C SER A 51 5.32 -1.41 0.77
N GLY A 52 4.17 -1.62 0.11
CA GLY A 52 4.07 -2.18 -1.23
C GLY A 52 4.47 -3.65 -1.30
N THR A 53 4.43 -4.42 -0.21
CA THR A 53 4.82 -5.85 -0.20
C THR A 53 3.72 -6.77 -0.73
N VAL A 54 2.50 -6.27 -0.86
CA VAL A 54 1.36 -6.95 -1.50
C VAL A 54 0.84 -6.13 -2.69
N PRO A 55 0.21 -6.78 -3.69
CA PRO A 55 -0.52 -6.05 -4.73
C PRO A 55 -1.68 -5.26 -4.12
N VAL A 56 -2.08 -4.19 -4.79
CA VAL A 56 -3.23 -3.36 -4.42
C VAL A 56 -4.03 -3.02 -5.65
N HIS A 57 -5.34 -2.83 -5.49
CA HIS A 57 -6.22 -2.41 -6.57
C HIS A 57 -7.10 -1.23 -6.15
N GLY A 58 -7.57 -0.46 -7.12
CA GLY A 58 -8.48 0.65 -6.86
C GLY A 58 -8.65 1.59 -8.04
N SER A 59 -9.46 2.62 -7.84
CA SER A 59 -9.63 3.70 -8.80
C SER A 59 -8.43 4.64 -8.79
N GLY A 60 -8.19 5.32 -9.91
CA GLY A 60 -7.21 6.39 -10.01
C GLY A 60 -6.99 6.83 -11.44
N ILE A 61 -5.74 7.00 -11.84
CA ILE A 61 -5.37 7.45 -13.19
C ILE A 61 -4.25 6.61 -13.80
N GLN A 62 -4.24 6.57 -15.12
CA GLN A 62 -3.10 6.13 -15.91
C GLN A 62 -2.52 7.34 -16.66
N LEU A 63 -1.20 7.52 -16.57
CA LEU A 63 -0.44 8.54 -17.26
C LEU A 63 0.58 7.83 -18.17
N ASP A 64 0.37 7.92 -19.46
CA ASP A 64 1.27 7.38 -20.47
C ASP A 64 2.11 8.50 -21.06
N ILE A 65 3.44 8.36 -20.98
CA ILE A 65 4.39 9.33 -21.52
C ILE A 65 5.18 8.68 -22.65
N GLU A 66 4.87 9.09 -23.87
CA GLU A 66 5.57 8.70 -25.09
C GLU A 66 6.85 9.55 -25.23
N ASP A 67 7.99 8.88 -25.38
CA ASP A 67 9.30 9.50 -25.56
C ASP A 67 10.13 8.67 -26.55
N GLY A 68 9.73 8.67 -27.82
CA GLY A 68 10.35 7.84 -28.85
C GLY A 68 11.80 8.22 -29.17
N GLU A 69 12.23 9.43 -28.80
CA GLU A 69 13.58 9.95 -29.04
C GLU A 69 14.46 9.91 -27.78
N GLY A 70 13.94 9.42 -26.64
CA GLY A 70 14.69 9.29 -25.40
C GLY A 70 15.16 10.62 -24.83
N ARG A 71 14.31 11.65 -24.84
CA ARG A 71 14.64 13.01 -24.39
C ARG A 71 14.34 13.26 -22.92
N LEU A 72 13.53 12.41 -22.29
CA LEU A 72 13.27 12.54 -20.87
C LEU A 72 14.51 12.24 -20.05
N SER A 73 14.65 13.00 -18.98
CA SER A 73 15.69 12.84 -17.98
C SER A 73 15.10 12.31 -16.67
N VAL A 74 15.99 12.13 -15.69
CA VAL A 74 15.60 11.79 -14.31
C VAL A 74 14.66 12.85 -13.72
N TYR A 75 14.79 14.11 -14.14
CA TYR A 75 13.99 15.22 -13.61
C TYR A 75 12.51 15.03 -13.89
N GLU A 76 12.12 14.74 -15.13
CA GLU A 76 10.72 14.64 -15.51
C GLU A 76 10.01 13.44 -14.85
N LEU A 77 10.69 12.29 -14.74
CA LEU A 77 10.12 11.13 -14.03
C LEU A 77 9.97 11.41 -12.52
N THR A 78 10.96 12.09 -11.92
CA THR A 78 10.91 12.47 -10.51
C THR A 78 9.80 13.48 -10.25
N LEU A 79 9.62 14.45 -11.15
CA LEU A 79 8.52 15.40 -11.11
C LEU A 79 7.17 14.69 -11.17
N ALA A 80 6.99 13.76 -12.13
CA ALA A 80 5.75 12.99 -12.26
C ALA A 80 5.40 12.22 -10.96
N LEU A 81 6.38 11.53 -10.39
CA LEU A 81 6.21 10.81 -9.12
C LEU A 81 5.81 11.75 -7.97
N ASN A 82 6.47 12.90 -7.87
CA ASN A 82 6.20 13.85 -6.79
C ASN A 82 4.83 14.53 -6.94
N GLU A 83 4.42 14.87 -8.15
CA GLU A 83 3.08 15.42 -8.42
C GLU A 83 1.98 14.42 -8.05
N LEU A 84 2.13 13.14 -8.43
CA LEU A 84 1.19 12.08 -8.05
C LEU A 84 1.10 11.91 -6.52
N ARG A 85 2.24 11.96 -5.83
CA ARG A 85 2.27 11.90 -4.35
C ARG A 85 1.59 13.11 -3.72
N ALA A 86 1.89 14.32 -4.20
CA ALA A 86 1.29 15.55 -3.72
C ALA A 86 -0.23 15.57 -3.95
N ALA A 87 -0.69 14.97 -5.04
CA ALA A 87 -2.10 14.82 -5.39
C ALA A 87 -2.84 13.74 -4.56
N GLY A 88 -2.15 13.03 -3.67
CA GLY A 88 -2.76 12.05 -2.77
C GLY A 88 -2.81 10.62 -3.32
N ALA A 89 -1.95 10.26 -4.28
CA ALA A 89 -1.83 8.87 -4.71
C ALA A 89 -1.39 7.97 -3.55
N GLN A 90 -2.13 6.90 -3.31
CA GLN A 90 -1.90 5.92 -2.24
C GLN A 90 -0.96 4.79 -2.70
N ALA A 91 -0.97 4.48 -3.99
CA ALA A 91 -0.05 3.53 -4.61
C ALA A 91 0.27 4.01 -6.02
N ILE A 92 1.55 3.86 -6.41
CA ILE A 92 2.04 4.30 -7.72
C ILE A 92 2.90 3.19 -8.31
N SER A 93 2.83 2.99 -9.62
CA SER A 93 3.79 2.20 -10.37
C SER A 93 4.23 2.93 -11.63
N ILE A 94 5.40 2.55 -12.14
CA ILE A 94 5.88 2.92 -13.47
C ILE A 94 6.26 1.64 -14.21
N ASN A 95 5.77 1.46 -15.44
CA ASN A 95 6.02 0.26 -16.26
C ASN A 95 5.78 -1.04 -15.48
N ASN A 96 4.68 -1.08 -14.71
CA ASN A 96 4.30 -2.19 -13.85
C ASN A 96 5.34 -2.53 -12.75
N ARG A 97 6.11 -1.53 -12.29
CA ARG A 97 7.00 -1.62 -11.12
C ARG A 97 6.48 -0.70 -10.02
N ARG A 98 6.15 -1.27 -8.85
CA ARG A 98 5.71 -0.51 -7.68
C ARG A 98 6.76 0.51 -7.25
N LEU A 99 6.35 1.76 -7.12
CA LEU A 99 7.12 2.84 -6.51
C LEU A 99 6.71 2.95 -5.04
N VAL A 100 7.70 2.94 -4.15
CA VAL A 100 7.56 3.07 -2.70
C VAL A 100 8.38 4.26 -2.20
N LEU A 101 8.41 4.49 -0.89
CA LEU A 101 9.04 5.67 -0.29
C LEU A 101 10.52 5.83 -0.66
N ASP A 102 11.26 4.73 -0.74
CA ASP A 102 12.69 4.74 -1.07
C ASP A 102 12.99 4.48 -2.54
N SER A 103 11.97 4.43 -3.40
CA SER A 103 12.16 4.33 -4.85
C SER A 103 12.83 5.58 -5.41
N TRP A 104 13.74 5.39 -6.36
CA TRP A 104 14.50 6.47 -6.99
C TRP A 104 14.67 6.26 -8.49
N PHE A 105 14.78 7.38 -9.22
CA PHE A 105 15.13 7.40 -10.63
C PHE A 105 16.59 7.78 -10.82
N GLY A 106 17.22 7.21 -11.83
CA GLY A 106 18.61 7.51 -12.19
C GLY A 106 18.91 7.21 -13.65
N GLY A 107 20.19 7.16 -13.99
CA GLY A 107 20.66 7.01 -15.37
C GLY A 107 20.93 8.36 -16.04
N SER A 108 20.87 8.36 -17.37
CA SER A 108 21.05 9.54 -18.22
C SER A 108 19.86 9.71 -19.15
N THR A 109 19.71 10.88 -19.77
CA THR A 109 18.71 11.10 -20.82
C THR A 109 18.72 9.97 -21.85
N GLY A 110 17.56 9.36 -22.10
CA GLY A 110 17.36 8.22 -23.01
C GLY A 110 17.75 6.84 -22.46
N ALA A 111 18.34 6.77 -21.26
CA ALA A 111 18.71 5.55 -20.58
C ALA A 111 18.39 5.66 -19.08
N LEU A 112 17.09 5.76 -18.78
CA LEU A 112 16.58 5.95 -17.43
C LEU A 112 16.44 4.61 -16.69
N THR A 113 16.60 4.66 -15.38
CA THR A 113 16.44 3.50 -14.48
C THR A 113 15.54 3.84 -13.30
N CYS A 114 14.79 2.86 -12.81
CA CYS A 114 14.11 2.90 -11.51
C CYS A 114 14.75 1.85 -10.60
N ASP A 115 15.28 2.27 -9.45
CA ASP A 115 15.97 1.39 -8.49
C ASP A 115 17.08 0.57 -9.16
N GLY A 116 17.83 1.18 -10.08
CA GLY A 116 18.88 0.52 -10.87
C GLY A 116 18.37 -0.42 -11.97
N THR A 117 17.07 -0.61 -12.13
CA THR A 117 16.47 -1.39 -13.23
C THR A 117 16.16 -0.48 -14.41
N PRO A 118 16.59 -0.80 -15.64
CA PRO A 118 16.27 -0.02 -16.84
C PRO A 118 14.76 0.15 -17.06
N LEU A 119 14.37 1.37 -17.46
CA LEU A 119 13.03 1.71 -17.94
C LEU A 119 13.07 1.91 -19.45
N LEU A 120 11.96 1.61 -20.11
CA LEU A 120 11.78 1.82 -21.55
C LEU A 120 10.53 2.66 -21.79
N PRO A 121 10.54 3.59 -22.75
CA PRO A 121 9.33 4.29 -23.17
C PRO A 121 8.36 3.32 -23.89
N PRO A 122 7.04 3.57 -23.87
CA PRO A 122 6.38 4.65 -23.12
C PRO A 122 6.49 4.44 -21.61
N TYR A 123 6.70 5.52 -20.86
CA TYR A 123 6.73 5.49 -19.40
C TYR A 123 5.29 5.54 -18.91
N ALA A 124 4.76 4.39 -18.51
CA ALA A 124 3.38 4.22 -18.08
C ALA A 124 3.30 4.29 -16.55
N PHE A 125 2.85 5.42 -16.03
CA PHE A 125 2.52 5.58 -14.62
C PHE A 125 1.08 5.12 -14.37
N ALA A 126 0.88 4.30 -13.35
CA ALA A 126 -0.44 4.02 -12.80
C ALA A 126 -0.48 4.47 -11.35
N ALA A 127 -1.51 5.22 -10.96
CA ALA A 127 -1.65 5.75 -9.61
C ALA A 127 -3.06 5.50 -9.09
N ILE A 128 -3.18 4.91 -7.91
CA ILE A 128 -4.44 4.69 -7.19
C ILE A 128 -4.65 5.85 -6.21
N GLY A 129 -5.85 6.41 -6.20
CA GLY A 129 -6.26 7.53 -5.36
C GLY A 129 -7.61 8.11 -5.82
N GLU A 130 -7.96 9.32 -5.39
CA GLU A 130 -9.16 9.98 -5.89
C GLU A 130 -8.92 10.47 -7.33
N PRO A 131 -9.60 9.92 -8.35
CA PRO A 131 -9.22 10.12 -9.74
C PRO A 131 -9.25 11.59 -10.21
N GLN A 132 -10.22 12.37 -9.75
CA GLN A 132 -10.38 13.76 -10.18
C GLN A 132 -9.29 14.67 -9.59
N SER A 133 -8.91 14.43 -8.34
CA SER A 133 -7.81 15.13 -7.65
C SER A 133 -6.48 14.83 -8.32
N LEU A 134 -6.22 13.55 -8.61
CA LEU A 134 -5.03 13.11 -9.34
C LEU A 134 -4.95 13.80 -10.70
N LEU A 135 -6.02 13.70 -11.51
CA LEU A 135 -6.04 14.27 -12.85
C LEU A 135 -5.91 15.80 -12.83
N SER A 136 -6.59 16.47 -11.89
CA SER A 136 -6.54 17.93 -11.76
C SER A 136 -5.15 18.43 -11.40
N ALA A 137 -4.46 17.75 -10.48
CA ALA A 137 -3.11 18.11 -10.07
C ALA A 137 -2.11 18.07 -11.24
N LEU A 138 -2.19 17.03 -12.09
CA LEU A 138 -1.28 16.91 -13.25
C LEU A 138 -1.50 18.00 -14.31
N ASN A 139 -2.72 18.55 -14.38
CA ASN A 139 -3.14 19.53 -15.38
C ASN A 139 -3.08 20.99 -14.88
N VAL A 140 -2.58 21.24 -13.66
CA VAL A 140 -2.40 22.60 -13.15
C VAL A 140 -1.51 23.40 -14.13
N PRO A 141 -1.83 24.67 -14.43
CA PRO A 141 -0.98 25.51 -15.27
C PRO A 141 0.47 25.54 -14.76
N GLY A 142 1.42 25.17 -15.62
CA GLY A 142 2.83 25.04 -15.25
C GLY A 142 3.18 23.77 -14.46
N GLY A 143 2.22 22.85 -14.27
CA GLY A 143 2.43 21.54 -13.65
C GLY A 143 3.01 20.50 -14.61
N LEU A 144 2.81 19.21 -14.30
CA LEU A 144 3.47 18.10 -14.99
C LEU A 144 3.20 18.09 -16.50
N VAL A 145 1.93 18.11 -16.92
CA VAL A 145 1.57 17.98 -18.34
C VAL A 145 2.14 19.14 -19.16
N SER A 146 2.10 20.35 -18.60
CA SER A 146 2.70 21.54 -19.22
C SER A 146 4.23 21.41 -19.34
N THR A 147 4.89 20.86 -18.32
CA THR A 147 6.34 20.67 -18.29
C THR A 147 6.78 19.64 -19.33
N LEU A 148 6.09 18.49 -19.40
CA LEU A 148 6.39 17.45 -20.39
C LEU A 148 6.16 17.94 -21.83
N ALA A 149 5.12 18.75 -22.06
CA ALA A 149 4.84 19.32 -23.37
C ALA A 149 5.91 20.31 -23.88
N GLN A 150 6.79 20.82 -23.00
CA GLN A 150 7.93 21.64 -23.40
C GLN A 150 9.10 20.82 -23.94
N VAL A 151 9.13 19.50 -23.71
CA VAL A 151 10.15 18.62 -24.25
C VAL A 151 9.74 18.21 -25.68
N PRO A 152 10.50 18.57 -26.73
CA PRO A 152 10.11 18.28 -28.10
C PRO A 152 9.97 16.78 -28.36
N GLY A 153 8.88 16.34 -29.00
CA GLY A 153 8.67 14.92 -29.33
C GLY A 153 8.25 14.03 -28.14
N VAL A 154 7.99 14.63 -26.96
CA VAL A 154 7.36 13.95 -25.84
C VAL A 154 5.87 14.25 -25.83
N HIS A 155 5.05 13.21 -25.68
CA HIS A 155 3.60 13.33 -25.58
C HIS A 155 3.10 12.61 -24.33
N ALA A 156 2.36 13.33 -23.48
CA ALA A 156 1.83 12.80 -22.23
C ALA A 156 0.30 12.79 -22.26
N HIS A 157 -0.29 11.66 -21.89
CA HIS A 157 -1.74 11.48 -21.84
C HIS A 157 -2.12 10.91 -20.47
N ALA A 158 -2.97 11.63 -19.74
CA ALA A 158 -3.51 11.18 -18.46
C ALA A 158 -5.01 10.90 -18.59
N GLY A 159 -5.45 9.75 -18.11
CA GLY A 159 -6.85 9.32 -18.13
C GLY A 159 -7.27 8.70 -16.81
N VAL A 160 -8.53 8.90 -16.43
CA VAL A 160 -9.14 8.21 -15.28
C VAL A 160 -9.31 6.73 -15.62
N ASN A 161 -8.97 5.88 -14.65
CA ASN A 161 -9.29 4.47 -14.68
C ASN A 161 -9.92 4.06 -13.35
N VAL A 162 -11.05 3.35 -13.42
CA VAL A 162 -11.81 2.91 -12.24
C VAL A 162 -11.27 1.61 -11.65
N GLU A 163 -10.43 0.89 -12.38
CA GLU A 163 -9.85 -0.37 -11.96
C GLU A 163 -8.38 -0.45 -12.41
N ILE A 164 -7.50 -0.13 -11.46
CA ILE A 164 -6.06 -0.26 -11.60
C ILE A 164 -5.60 -1.33 -10.62
N GLU A 165 -4.77 -2.26 -11.08
CA GLU A 165 -4.00 -3.15 -10.23
C GLU A 165 -2.53 -2.69 -10.25
N ILE A 166 -1.93 -2.55 -9.07
CA ILE A 166 -0.52 -2.25 -8.90
C ILE A 166 0.16 -3.44 -8.21
N PRO A 167 1.21 -4.02 -8.81
CA PRO A 167 1.89 -5.19 -8.26
C PRO A 167 2.63 -4.88 -6.95
N PRO A 168 3.10 -5.89 -6.21
CA PRO A 168 4.03 -5.68 -5.11
C PRO A 168 5.40 -5.16 -5.61
N ARG A 169 6.17 -4.54 -4.72
CA ARG A 169 7.58 -4.20 -4.93
C ARG A 169 8.38 -5.48 -5.18
N ARG A 170 9.31 -5.42 -6.12
CA ARG A 170 10.10 -6.60 -6.53
C ARG A 170 11.14 -7.02 -5.51
N ASP A 171 11.63 -6.07 -4.72
CA ASP A 171 12.89 -6.25 -3.98
C ASP A 171 12.66 -6.81 -2.56
N GLY A 172 11.43 -7.24 -2.22
CA GLY A 172 11.04 -7.72 -0.88
C GLY A 172 11.14 -6.64 0.20
N PRO A 173 10.66 -6.83 1.44
CA PRO A 173 10.79 -5.80 2.49
C PRO A 173 12.26 -5.49 2.80
N ARG A 174 12.55 -4.22 3.11
CA ARG A 174 13.92 -3.80 3.47
C ARG A 174 14.30 -4.39 4.83
N VAL A 175 15.45 -5.05 4.89
CA VAL A 175 16.01 -5.58 6.13
C VAL A 175 16.86 -4.49 6.79
N PHE A 176 16.51 -4.11 8.01
CA PHE A 176 17.31 -3.18 8.82
C PHE A 176 18.36 -3.97 9.60
N GLU A 177 19.64 -3.77 9.26
CA GLU A 177 20.75 -4.45 9.95
C GLU A 177 21.06 -3.82 11.31
N TYR A 178 20.97 -2.49 11.41
CA TYR A 178 21.37 -1.74 12.60
C TYR A 178 20.20 -1.12 13.36
N ALA A 179 19.18 -0.63 12.63
CA ALA A 179 18.02 0.02 13.25
C ALA A 179 17.10 -1.02 13.89
N LYS A 180 16.60 -0.70 15.10
CA LYS A 180 15.62 -1.51 15.84
C LYS A 180 14.45 -0.60 16.25
N PRO A 181 13.24 -1.16 16.45
CA PRO A 181 12.13 -0.41 17.03
C PRO A 181 12.55 0.22 18.38
N ALA A 182 12.06 1.43 18.66
CA ALA A 182 12.22 2.05 19.97
C ALA A 182 11.40 1.30 21.03
N GLU A 183 11.92 1.23 22.25
CA GLU A 183 11.24 0.66 23.43
C GLU A 183 10.19 1.64 24.01
#